data_AF-A0A7J5GQF5-F1
#
_entry.id   AF-A0A7J5GQF5-F1
#
_cell.length_a   1.000
_cell.length_b   1.000
_cell.length_c   1.000
_cell.angle_alpha   90.00
_cell.angle_beta   90.00
_cell.angle_gamma   90.00
#
_symmetry.space_group_name_H-M   'P 1'
#
loop_
_entity.id
_entity.type
_entity.pdbx_description
1 polymer ?
#
loop_
_entity_poly.entity_id
_entity_poly.type
_entity_poly.pdbx_seq_one_letter_code
_entity_poly.pdbx_strand_id
1 'polypeptide(L)'
;MKKHLILFFAGVILSYGNIKAQTVPDKKEILKVTLHVNDYFMKKYADYRTPSFVKKVVRPSNIWTRSVYYEGLMALYSIYPADEYYLYAKEWADYHQWGFHRGTTTRNADNYCASQIYL
;
A
#
# COMPACT_ATOMS: atom_id res chain seq x y z
N MET A 1 28.66 -46.79 19.73
CA MET A 1 27.36 -46.12 19.51
C MET A 1 27.31 -44.70 20.11
N LYS A 2 27.53 -44.49 21.41
CA LYS A 2 27.48 -43.15 22.05
C LYS A 2 28.41 -42.08 21.42
N LYS A 3 29.65 -42.44 21.02
CA LYS A 3 30.61 -41.50 20.41
C LYS A 3 30.17 -41.00 19.02
N HIS A 4 29.59 -41.88 18.20
CA HIS A 4 29.06 -41.49 16.88
C HIS A 4 27.80 -40.65 16.99
N LEU A 5 26.98 -40.88 18.03
CA LEU A 5 25.82 -40.06 18.33
C LEU A 5 26.22 -38.62 18.72
N ILE A 6 27.26 -38.47 19.55
CA ILE A 6 27.81 -37.15 19.94
C ILE A 6 28.39 -36.40 18.73
N LEU A 7 29.13 -37.09 17.86
CA LEU A 7 29.67 -36.51 16.62
C LEU A 7 28.56 -36.07 15.66
N PHE A 8 27.47 -36.85 15.55
CA PHE A 8 26.30 -36.49 14.74
C PHE A 8 25.62 -35.23 15.27
N PHE A 9 25.36 -35.14 16.59
CA PHE A 9 24.77 -33.94 17.19
C PHE A 9 25.68 -32.71 17.09
N ALA A 10 27.01 -32.87 17.23
CA ALA A 10 27.95 -31.77 17.02
C ALA A 10 27.95 -31.25 15.57
N GLY A 11 27.88 -32.16 14.59
CA GLY A 11 27.78 -31.80 13.17
C GLY A 11 26.46 -31.09 12.82
N VAL A 12 25.37 -31.49 13.45
CA VAL A 12 24.05 -30.83 13.32
C VAL A 12 24.05 -29.44 13.94
N ILE A 13 24.71 -29.22 15.08
CA ILE A 13 24.79 -27.88 15.71
C ILE A 13 25.67 -26.92 14.88
N LEU A 14 26.76 -27.41 14.30
CA LEU A 14 27.64 -26.62 13.44
C LEU A 14 26.99 -26.23 12.10
N SER A 15 26.00 -26.99 11.60
CA SER A 15 25.29 -26.67 10.36
C SER A 15 24.23 -25.57 10.52
N TYR A 16 23.81 -25.22 11.75
CA TYR A 16 22.87 -24.13 12.02
C TYR A 16 23.54 -22.74 12.15
N GLY A 17 24.87 -22.65 12.14
CA GLY A 17 25.61 -21.41 12.43
C GLY A 17 25.61 -20.32 11.34
N ASN A 18 24.94 -20.52 10.20
CA ASN A 18 25.01 -19.61 9.05
C ASN A 18 23.67 -18.96 8.65
N ILE A 19 22.68 -18.92 9.55
CA ILE A 19 21.45 -18.16 9.29
C ILE A 19 21.75 -16.67 9.52
N LYS A 20 22.17 -15.97 8.47
CA LYS A 20 22.25 -14.50 8.48
C LYS A 20 20.84 -13.94 8.27
N ALA A 21 20.41 -13.06 9.17
CA ALA A 21 19.19 -12.30 8.97
C ALA A 21 19.30 -11.43 7.71
N GLN A 22 18.20 -11.24 6.99
CA GLN A 22 18.15 -10.32 5.86
C GLN A 22 18.46 -8.91 6.36
N THR A 23 19.38 -8.22 5.70
CA THR A 23 19.66 -6.82 5.99
C THR A 23 18.49 -5.96 5.53
N VAL A 24 18.06 -5.02 6.36
CA VAL A 24 17.04 -4.04 5.97
C VAL A 24 17.60 -3.22 4.79
N PRO A 25 16.84 -3.04 3.70
CA PRO A 25 17.27 -2.21 2.57
C PRO A 25 17.54 -0.76 2.99
N ASP A 26 18.38 -0.06 2.23
CA ASP A 26 18.66 1.36 2.49
C ASP A 26 17.39 2.21 2.32
N LYS A 27 17.21 3.21 3.21
CA LYS A 27 16.01 4.06 3.19
C LYS A 27 15.86 4.83 1.87
N LYS A 28 16.96 5.25 1.23
CA LYS A 28 16.92 5.97 -0.06
C LYS A 28 16.52 5.02 -1.18
N GLU A 29 16.97 3.76 -1.12
CA GLU A 29 16.56 2.74 -2.07
C GLU A 29 15.07 2.43 -1.95
N ILE A 30 14.56 2.29 -0.72
CA ILE A 30 13.11 2.11 -0.47
C ILE A 30 12.33 3.30 -1.03
N LEU A 31 12.71 4.53 -0.68
CA LEU A 31 12.03 5.73 -1.18
C LEU A 31 12.05 5.80 -2.72
N LYS A 32 13.19 5.50 -3.35
CA LYS A 32 13.31 5.47 -4.81
C LYS A 32 12.31 4.49 -5.45
N VAL A 33 12.18 3.29 -4.89
CA VAL A 33 11.22 2.30 -5.39
C VAL A 33 9.78 2.74 -5.14
N THR A 34 9.48 3.28 -3.95
CA THR A 34 8.15 3.82 -3.62
C THR A 34 7.73 4.92 -4.59
N LEU A 35 8.62 5.88 -4.88
CA LEU A 35 8.38 6.94 -5.86
C LEU A 35 8.15 6.37 -7.26
N HIS A 36 8.93 5.37 -7.68
CA HIS A 36 8.76 4.74 -8.99
C HIS A 36 7.40 4.04 -9.16
N VAL A 37 6.96 3.31 -8.12
CA VAL A 37 5.65 2.64 -8.13
C VAL A 37 4.51 3.67 -8.08
N ASN A 38 4.65 4.74 -7.29
CA ASN A 38 3.66 5.80 -7.23
C ASN A 38 3.52 6.52 -8.58
N ASP A 39 4.63 6.87 -9.21
CA ASP A 39 4.68 7.50 -10.54
C ASP A 39 3.96 6.64 -11.59
N TYR A 40 4.21 5.32 -11.60
CA TYR A 40 3.49 4.41 -12.48
C TYR A 40 1.97 4.46 -12.23
N PHE A 41 1.54 4.45 -10.97
CA PHE A 41 0.12 4.47 -10.63
C PHE A 41 -0.55 5.78 -11.05
N MET A 42 0.03 6.93 -10.69
CA MET A 42 -0.50 8.25 -11.05
C MET A 42 -0.56 8.43 -12.56
N LYS A 43 0.44 7.95 -13.32
CA LYS A 43 0.40 7.97 -14.79
C LYS A 43 -0.71 7.08 -15.35
N LYS A 44 -0.83 5.84 -14.84
CA LYS A 44 -1.84 4.89 -15.30
C LYS A 44 -3.27 5.33 -15.00
N TYR A 45 -3.45 6.04 -13.89
CA TYR A 45 -4.75 6.51 -13.43
C TYR A 45 -4.81 8.04 -13.34
N ALA A 46 -4.21 8.75 -14.29
CA ALA A 46 -4.13 10.22 -14.25
C ALA A 46 -5.50 10.89 -14.10
N ASP A 47 -6.54 10.29 -14.67
CA ASP A 47 -7.92 10.69 -14.38
C ASP A 47 -8.44 9.94 -13.13
N TYR A 48 -8.44 10.65 -12.00
CA TYR A 48 -8.93 10.16 -10.69
C TYR A 48 -10.42 9.81 -10.68
N ARG A 49 -11.19 10.23 -11.69
CA ARG A 49 -12.64 9.94 -11.82
C ARG A 49 -12.88 8.56 -12.43
N THR A 50 -11.85 7.96 -13.04
CA THR A 50 -11.96 6.73 -13.82
C THR A 50 -12.55 5.59 -12.97
N PRO A 51 -13.73 5.06 -13.34
CA PRO A 51 -14.33 3.93 -12.64
C PRO A 51 -13.54 2.65 -12.92
N SER A 52 -13.69 1.65 -12.04
CA SER A 52 -13.17 0.30 -12.29
C SER A 52 -14.26 -0.61 -12.84
N PHE A 53 -13.87 -1.56 -13.70
CA PHE A 53 -14.78 -2.55 -14.27
C PHE A 53 -14.32 -3.95 -13.89
N VAL A 54 -15.05 -4.60 -12.98
CA VAL A 54 -14.69 -5.92 -12.43
C VAL A 54 -15.93 -6.80 -12.42
N LYS A 55 -15.80 -8.05 -12.91
CA LYS A 55 -16.90 -9.04 -12.94
C LYS A 55 -18.18 -8.49 -13.58
N LYS A 56 -18.04 -7.76 -14.71
CA LYS A 56 -19.14 -7.11 -15.44
C LYS A 56 -19.86 -6.00 -14.67
N VAL A 57 -19.24 -5.44 -13.63
CA VAL A 57 -19.83 -4.34 -12.87
C VAL A 57 -18.91 -3.14 -12.81
N VAL A 58 -19.47 -1.98 -13.12
CA VAL A 58 -18.82 -0.67 -12.98
C VAL A 58 -18.85 -0.27 -11.51
N ARG A 59 -17.73 0.21 -10.99
CA ARG A 59 -17.57 0.75 -9.64
C ARG A 59 -17.01 2.17 -9.70
N PRO A 60 -17.55 3.12 -8.92
CA PRO A 60 -17.01 4.47 -8.86
C PRO A 60 -15.59 4.46 -8.29
N SER A 61 -14.87 5.56 -8.45
CA SER A 61 -13.50 5.67 -7.95
C SER A 61 -13.41 5.94 -6.44
N ASN A 62 -14.50 6.05 -5.68
CA ASN A 62 -14.48 6.16 -4.21
C ASN A 62 -14.67 4.84 -3.45
N ILE A 63 -14.46 3.69 -4.12
CA ILE A 63 -14.43 2.40 -3.43
C ILE A 63 -13.13 2.21 -2.62
N TRP A 64 -13.14 1.24 -1.70
CA TRP A 64 -12.01 0.97 -0.80
C TRP A 64 -10.67 0.74 -1.52
N THR A 65 -10.65 0.01 -2.64
CA THR A 65 -9.39 -0.28 -3.35
C THR A 65 -8.70 0.97 -3.87
N ARG A 66 -9.47 1.99 -4.28
CA ARG A 66 -8.92 3.27 -4.68
C ARG A 66 -8.55 4.12 -3.47
N SER A 67 -9.36 4.07 -2.42
CA SER A 67 -9.14 4.83 -1.18
C SER A 67 -7.83 4.42 -0.49
N VAL A 68 -7.53 3.12 -0.38
CA VAL A 68 -6.25 2.62 0.19
C VAL A 68 -5.02 3.12 -0.58
N TYR A 69 -5.13 3.32 -1.90
CA TYR A 69 -4.04 3.96 -2.64
C TYR A 69 -3.79 5.40 -2.17
N TYR A 70 -4.85 6.18 -1.96
CA TYR A 70 -4.73 7.54 -1.47
C TYR A 70 -4.20 7.59 -0.02
N GLU A 71 -4.50 6.59 0.82
CA GLU A 71 -3.95 6.50 2.19
C GLU A 71 -2.42 6.38 2.10
N GLY A 72 -1.94 5.49 1.22
CA GLY A 72 -0.53 5.35 0.91
C GLY A 72 0.09 6.61 0.29
N LEU A 73 -0.63 7.30 -0.59
CA LEU A 73 -0.18 8.54 -1.20
C LEU A 73 -0.01 9.67 -0.16
N MET A 74 -0.94 9.81 0.78
CA MET A 74 -0.85 10.80 1.86
C MET A 74 0.24 10.44 2.87
N ALA A 75 0.42 9.14 3.16
CA ALA A 75 1.57 8.68 3.94
C ALA A 75 2.89 8.99 3.23
N LEU A 76 2.99 8.78 1.91
CA LEU A 76 4.15 9.17 1.12
C LEU A 76 4.37 10.68 1.13
N TYR A 77 3.32 11.48 0.96
CA TYR A 77 3.38 12.94 1.02
C TYR A 77 3.97 13.44 2.34
N SER A 78 3.63 12.79 3.47
CA SER A 78 4.15 13.16 4.79
C SER A 78 5.68 13.06 4.92
N ILE A 79 6.33 12.21 4.12
CA ILE A 79 7.79 12.02 4.10
C ILE A 79 8.46 12.56 2.83
N TYR A 80 7.67 12.83 1.78
CA TYR A 80 8.09 13.40 0.50
C TYR A 80 7.01 14.35 -0.03
N PRO A 81 7.04 15.63 0.38
CA PRO A 81 5.94 16.57 0.16
C PRO A 81 5.95 17.16 -1.26
N ALA A 82 5.48 16.38 -2.24
CA ALA A 82 5.23 16.87 -3.59
C ALA A 82 3.78 17.36 -3.73
N ASP A 83 3.59 18.61 -4.16
CA ASP A 83 2.25 19.23 -4.25
C ASP A 83 1.27 18.45 -5.13
N GLU A 84 1.77 17.81 -6.19
CA GLU A 84 0.96 16.99 -7.10
C GLU A 84 0.27 15.81 -6.38
N TYR A 85 0.87 15.27 -5.31
CA TYR A 85 0.28 14.17 -4.55
C TYR A 85 -0.94 14.65 -3.76
N TYR A 86 -0.79 15.79 -3.07
CA TYR A 86 -1.87 16.41 -2.33
C TYR A 86 -3.00 16.87 -3.26
N LEU A 87 -2.66 17.56 -4.36
CA LEU A 87 -3.65 18.02 -5.34
C LEU A 87 -4.43 16.86 -5.93
N TYR A 88 -3.76 15.78 -6.32
CA TYR A 88 -4.40 14.60 -6.88
C TYR A 88 -5.40 13.95 -5.89
N ALA A 89 -5.06 13.85 -4.60
CA ALA A 89 -5.97 13.36 -3.56
C ALA A 89 -7.13 14.33 -3.28
N LYS A 90 -6.84 15.63 -3.20
CA LYS A 90 -7.81 16.68 -2.92
C LYS A 90 -8.84 16.83 -4.04
N GLU A 91 -8.41 16.79 -5.30
CA GLU A 91 -9.31 16.84 -6.46
C GLU A 91 -10.20 15.59 -6.56
N TRP A 92 -9.67 14.42 -6.21
CA TRP A 92 -10.47 13.21 -6.08
C TRP A 92 -11.53 13.32 -4.98
N ALA A 93 -11.17 13.86 -3.81
CA ALA A 93 -12.11 14.09 -2.71
C ALA A 93 -13.20 15.10 -3.09
N ASP A 94 -12.83 16.23 -3.70
CA ASP A 94 -13.76 17.25 -4.19
C ASP A 94 -14.74 16.69 -5.24
N TYR A 95 -14.25 15.88 -6.17
CA TYR A 95 -15.10 15.25 -7.18
C TYR A 95 -16.17 14.34 -6.56
N HIS A 96 -15.82 13.61 -5.50
CA HIS A 96 -16.78 12.80 -4.73
C HIS A 96 -17.54 13.60 -3.67
N GLN A 97 -17.37 14.93 -3.65
CA GLN A 97 -17.99 15.84 -2.70
C GLN A 97 -17.77 15.40 -1.24
N TRP A 98 -16.58 14.84 -0.95
CA TRP A 98 -16.23 14.32 0.37
C TRP A 98 -17.19 13.20 0.84
N GLY A 99 -17.85 12.52 -0.11
CA GLY A 99 -18.90 11.54 0.14
C GLY A 99 -18.40 10.08 0.20
N PHE A 100 -19.02 9.30 1.06
CA PHE A 100 -18.74 7.86 1.21
C PHE A 100 -19.27 7.05 0.04
N HIS A 101 -18.67 5.88 -0.23
CA HIS A 101 -19.26 4.96 -1.19
C HIS A 101 -20.62 4.48 -0.67
N ARG A 102 -21.68 4.56 -1.48
CA ARG A 102 -23.07 4.26 -1.07
C ARG A 102 -23.65 5.17 0.04
N GLY A 103 -23.06 6.33 0.29
CA GLY A 103 -23.62 7.36 1.15
C GLY A 103 -23.49 7.09 2.66
N THR A 104 -24.00 8.02 3.46
CA THR A 104 -23.76 8.12 4.91
C THR A 104 -24.48 7.09 5.77
N THR A 105 -25.48 6.41 5.22
CA THR A 105 -26.26 5.37 5.93
C THR A 105 -25.66 3.97 5.79
N THR A 106 -24.54 3.83 5.08
CA THR A 106 -23.84 2.54 4.93
C THR A 106 -23.45 1.91 6.27
N ARG A 107 -23.35 0.58 6.31
CA ARG A 107 -22.82 -0.20 7.45
C ARG A 107 -21.62 -1.08 7.06
N ASN A 108 -21.22 -1.07 5.79
CA ASN A 108 -20.08 -1.83 5.31
C ASN A 108 -18.81 -0.98 5.49
N ALA A 109 -17.76 -1.56 6.11
CA ALA A 109 -16.48 -0.90 6.34
C ALA A 109 -15.81 -0.41 5.04
N ASP A 110 -15.89 -1.18 3.95
CA ASP A 110 -15.31 -0.81 2.65
C ASP A 110 -15.84 0.53 2.13
N ASN A 111 -17.08 0.86 2.49
CA ASN A 111 -17.74 2.07 2.04
C ASN A 111 -17.24 3.34 2.75
N TYR A 112 -16.65 3.16 3.94
CA TYR A 112 -16.10 4.24 4.75
C TYR A 112 -14.63 4.54 4.42
N CYS A 113 -13.93 3.68 3.69
CA CYS A 113 -12.48 3.84 3.43
C CYS A 113 -12.14 5.20 2.80
N ALA A 114 -12.99 5.73 1.91
CA ALA A 114 -12.78 7.07 1.33
C ALA A 114 -12.72 8.19 2.38
N SER A 115 -13.42 8.04 3.51
CA SER A 115 -13.41 9.04 4.58
C SER A 115 -12.08 9.15 5.31
N GLN A 116 -11.22 8.12 5.25
CA GLN A 116 -9.90 8.17 5.89
C GLN A 116 -8.97 9.16 5.20
N ILE A 117 -9.21 9.45 3.92
CA ILE A 117 -8.47 10.45 3.14
C ILE A 117 -8.95 11.86 3.44
N TYR A 118 -10.18 12.00 3.93
CA TYR A 118 -10.83 13.29 4.14
C TYR A 118 -10.45 13.93 5.48
N LEU A 119 -9.72 13.20 6.32
CA LEU A 119 -9.21 13.63 7.62
C LEU A 119 -7.80 14.20 7.50
#